data_AF-A0A6N9J0F6-F1
#
_entry.id   AF-A0A6N9J0F6-F1
#
_cell.length_a   1.000
_cell.length_b   1.000
_cell.length_c   1.000
_cell.angle_alpha   90.00
_cell.angle_beta   90.00
_cell.angle_gamma   90.00
#
_symmetry.space_group_name_H-M   'P 1'
#
loop_
_entity.id
_entity.type
_entity.pdbx_description
1 polymer ?
#
loop_
_entity_poly.entity_id
_entity_poly.type
_entity_poly.pdbx_seq_one_letter_code
_entity_poly.pdbx_strand_id
1 'polypeptide(L)'
;MSLKVPFDLLIQCGGCGLENMISEFSPGKPAICNQCRENMIAYDLANTFQSYVCDSCQRVLLLKEETSFVNGESECQCGCREFNELDIKDFSDRLTKAEKTALDDDDENPDFDWCRPASDPAIMEDYNELFDDDPGFS
;
A
#
# COMPACT_ATOMS: atom_id res chain seq x y z
N MET A 1 -22.07 -1.03 -3.85
CA MET A 1 -21.84 0.20 -3.06
C MET A 1 -20.70 0.98 -3.71
N SER A 2 -20.77 2.30 -3.78
CA SER A 2 -19.64 3.13 -4.23
C SER A 2 -18.75 3.49 -3.04
N LEU A 3 -17.54 2.92 -3.00
CA LEU A 3 -16.52 3.28 -2.02
C LEU A 3 -16.08 4.74 -2.24
N LYS A 4 -16.10 5.55 -1.18
CA LYS A 4 -15.51 6.89 -1.19
C LYS A 4 -13.99 6.75 -1.21
N VAL A 5 -13.33 7.46 -2.12
CA VAL A 5 -11.86 7.51 -2.22
C VAL A 5 -11.41 8.87 -1.65
N PRO A 6 -10.34 8.92 -0.83
CA PRO A 6 -9.54 7.80 -0.34
C PRO A 6 -10.25 6.99 0.77
N PHE A 7 -9.83 5.75 1.00
CA PHE A 7 -10.35 4.87 2.06
C PHE A 7 -9.24 4.11 2.78
N ASP A 8 -9.51 3.65 4.00
CA ASP A 8 -8.62 2.73 4.70
C ASP A 8 -8.72 1.32 4.09
N LEU A 9 -7.58 0.72 3.79
CA LEU A 9 -7.46 -0.63 3.24
C LEU A 9 -6.67 -1.53 4.19
N LEU A 10 -7.34 -2.54 4.75
CA LEU A 10 -6.68 -3.65 5.44
C LEU A 10 -6.55 -4.80 4.45
N ILE A 11 -5.33 -5.18 4.09
CA ILE A 11 -5.06 -6.23 3.11
C ILE A 11 -4.07 -7.24 3.68
N GLN A 12 -4.35 -8.52 3.48
CA GLN A 12 -3.42 -9.60 3.77
C GLN A 12 -2.42 -9.74 2.63
N CYS A 13 -1.13 -9.84 2.92
CA CYS A 13 -0.12 -10.01 1.89
C CYS A 13 -0.22 -11.40 1.24
N GLY A 14 -0.25 -11.47 -0.09
CA GLY A 14 -0.24 -12.73 -0.85
C GLY A 14 0.96 -13.62 -0.55
N GLY A 15 2.18 -13.06 -0.54
CA GLY A 15 3.42 -13.82 -0.31
C GLY A 15 3.65 -14.21 1.16
N CYS A 16 3.63 -13.25 2.09
CA CYS A 16 3.97 -13.52 3.49
C CYS A 16 2.78 -13.73 4.43
N GLY A 17 1.54 -13.54 3.96
CA GLY A 17 0.32 -13.79 4.75
C GLY A 17 0.02 -12.78 5.86
N LEU A 18 0.83 -11.73 6.01
CA LEU A 18 0.67 -10.73 7.07
C LEU A 18 -0.29 -9.63 6.66
N GLU A 19 -1.13 -9.23 7.60
CA GLU A 19 -2.08 -8.13 7.44
C GLU A 19 -1.34 -6.79 7.46
N ASN A 20 -1.71 -5.93 6.52
CA ASN A 20 -1.17 -4.59 6.37
C ASN A 20 -2.32 -3.59 6.40
N MET A 21 -2.14 -2.53 7.19
CA MET A 21 -3.06 -1.41 7.24
C MET A 21 -2.52 -0.26 6.39
N ILE A 22 -3.24 0.10 5.33
CA ILE A 22 -2.89 1.21 4.43
C ILE A 22 -3.97 2.27 4.59
N SER A 23 -3.60 3.36 5.25
CA SER A 23 -4.48 4.52 5.41
C SER A 23 -4.55 5.35 4.14
N GLU A 24 -5.72 5.96 3.90
CA GLU A 24 -5.94 6.87 2.76
C GLU A 24 -5.56 6.27 1.39
N PHE A 25 -5.82 4.98 1.22
CA PHE A 25 -5.56 4.28 -0.03
C PHE A 25 -6.44 4.84 -1.16
N SER A 26 -5.79 5.05 -2.31
CA SER A 26 -6.42 5.44 -3.56
C SER A 26 -6.06 4.45 -4.66
N PRO A 27 -7.04 3.98 -5.45
CA PRO A 27 -6.76 3.20 -6.66
C PRO A 27 -5.71 3.89 -7.54
N GLY A 28 -4.80 3.10 -8.12
CA GLY A 28 -3.65 3.60 -8.90
C GLY A 28 -2.37 3.79 -8.09
N LYS A 29 -2.42 3.77 -6.75
CA LYS A 29 -1.22 3.71 -5.91
C LYS A 29 -0.86 2.26 -5.56
N PRO A 30 0.44 1.91 -5.49
CA PRO A 30 0.85 0.58 -5.08
C PRO A 30 0.54 0.33 -3.60
N ALA A 31 0.18 -0.91 -3.27
CA ALA A 31 -0.08 -1.36 -1.90
C ALA A 31 1.11 -2.22 -1.44
N ILE A 32 2.16 -1.60 -0.91
CA ILE A 32 3.41 -2.31 -0.60
C ILE A 32 3.35 -2.97 0.77
N CYS A 33 3.62 -4.28 0.84
CA CYS A 33 3.72 -5.01 2.09
C CYS A 33 4.89 -4.50 2.94
N ASN A 34 4.64 -4.24 4.23
CA ASN A 34 5.66 -3.73 5.14
C ASN A 34 6.78 -4.75 5.47
N GLN A 35 6.55 -6.05 5.25
CA GLN A 35 7.54 -7.11 5.50
C GLN A 35 8.30 -7.55 4.24
N CYS A 36 7.60 -8.07 3.22
CA CYS A 36 8.24 -8.63 2.03
C CYS A 36 8.40 -7.64 0.87
N ARG A 37 7.88 -6.41 1.00
CA ARG A 37 7.92 -5.34 -0.02
C ARG A 37 7.21 -5.68 -1.34
N GLU A 38 6.43 -6.75 -1.39
CA GLU A 38 5.62 -7.07 -2.56
C GLU A 38 4.44 -6.10 -2.71
N ASN A 39 4.04 -5.82 -3.96
CA ASN A 39 2.84 -5.07 -4.26
C ASN A 39 1.61 -5.99 -4.09
N MET A 40 0.87 -5.79 -3.01
CA MET A 40 -0.24 -6.65 -2.60
C MET A 40 -1.46 -6.55 -3.51
N ILE A 41 -1.61 -5.46 -4.28
CA ILE A 41 -2.69 -5.34 -5.27
C ILE A 41 -2.33 -5.94 -6.64
N ALA A 42 -1.09 -6.40 -6.83
CA ALA A 42 -0.66 -7.06 -8.08
C ALA A 42 -1.03 -8.56 -8.13
N TYR A 43 -1.50 -9.14 -7.02
CA TYR A 43 -2.01 -10.50 -7.00
C TYR A 43 -3.38 -10.58 -7.69
N ASP A 44 -3.78 -11.79 -8.07
CA ASP A 44 -5.12 -12.07 -8.55
C ASP A 44 -6.13 -12.03 -7.39
N LEU A 45 -6.49 -10.81 -7.01
CA LEU A 45 -7.37 -10.55 -5.86
C LEU A 45 -8.69 -11.31 -6.02
N ALA A 46 -9.25 -11.32 -7.23
CA ALA A 46 -10.57 -11.89 -7.51
C ALA A 46 -10.70 -13.40 -7.26
N ASN A 47 -9.59 -14.14 -7.29
CA ASN A 47 -9.57 -15.60 -7.11
C ASN A 47 -8.84 -16.05 -5.84
N THR A 48 -8.19 -15.14 -5.11
CA THR A 48 -7.37 -15.51 -3.94
C THR A 48 -7.80 -14.81 -2.66
N PHE A 49 -8.67 -13.81 -2.75
CA PHE A 49 -9.14 -13.02 -1.63
C PHE A 49 -10.66 -13.00 -1.55
N GLN A 50 -11.13 -12.76 -0.34
CA GLN A 50 -12.49 -12.36 0.00
C GLN A 50 -12.47 -10.89 0.45
N SER A 51 -13.52 -10.15 0.14
CA SER A 51 -13.58 -8.72 0.38
C SER A 51 -14.81 -8.28 1.16
N TYR A 52 -14.57 -7.45 2.16
CA TYR A 52 -15.61 -6.91 3.04
C TYR A 52 -15.42 -5.41 3.25
N VAL A 53 -16.51 -4.72 3.59
CA VAL A 53 -16.51 -3.31 4.01
C VAL A 53 -17.12 -3.22 5.39
N CYS A 54 -16.44 -2.57 6.32
CA CYS A 54 -16.98 -2.30 7.64
C CYS A 54 -18.08 -1.24 7.58
N ASP A 55 -19.24 -1.50 8.18
CA ASP A 55 -20.40 -0.61 8.08
C ASP A 55 -20.21 0.71 8.84
N SER A 56 -19.42 0.68 9.92
CA SER A 56 -19.18 1.86 10.75
C SER A 56 -18.11 2.79 10.16
N CYS A 57 -16.91 2.28 9.91
CA CYS A 57 -15.78 3.10 9.47
C CYS A 57 -15.50 3.05 7.97
N GLN A 58 -16.28 2.28 7.20
CA GLN A 58 -16.16 2.15 5.74
C GLN A 58 -14.79 1.64 5.26
N ARG A 59 -14.05 0.97 6.14
CA ARG A 59 -12.78 0.33 5.82
C ARG A 59 -13.00 -0.88 4.94
N VAL A 60 -12.14 -1.04 3.94
CA VAL A 60 -12.10 -2.23 3.07
C VAL A 60 -11.16 -3.26 3.69
N LEU A 61 -11.63 -4.50 3.77
CA LEU A 61 -10.86 -5.66 4.21
C LEU A 61 -10.68 -6.59 3.00
N LEU A 62 -9.44 -6.91 2.65
CA LEU A 62 -9.05 -7.90 1.66
C LEU A 62 -8.27 -8.99 2.36
N LEU A 63 -8.94 -10.10 2.67
CA LEU A 63 -8.36 -11.24 3.36
C LEU A 63 -8.23 -12.39 2.38
N LYS A 64 -7.25 -13.27 2.54
CA LYS A 64 -7.20 -14.48 1.72
C LYS A 64 -8.45 -15.33 1.95
N GLU A 65 -8.86 -16.10 0.94
CA GLU A 65 -9.99 -17.04 1.08
C GLU A 65 -9.77 -18.09 2.19
N GLU A 66 -8.51 -18.45 2.45
CA GLU A 66 -8.13 -19.38 3.52
C GLU A 66 -8.27 -18.79 4.93
N THR A 67 -8.35 -17.46 5.05
CA THR A 67 -8.44 -16.78 6.35
C THR A 67 -9.86 -16.85 6.87
N SER A 68 -10.05 -17.38 8.08
CA SER A 68 -11.38 -17.45 8.69
C SER A 68 -11.93 -16.06 9.00
N PHE A 69 -13.03 -15.68 8.36
CA PHE A 69 -13.76 -14.45 8.63
C PHE A 69 -15.25 -14.74 8.78
N VAL A 70 -15.88 -14.26 9.85
CA VAL A 70 -17.29 -14.51 10.15
C VAL A 70 -17.96 -13.19 10.53
N ASN A 71 -18.94 -12.78 9.73
CA ASN A 71 -19.70 -11.56 9.97
C ASN A 71 -20.47 -11.66 11.30
N GLY A 72 -20.37 -10.63 12.16
CA GLY A 72 -20.93 -10.63 13.51
C GLY A 72 -20.01 -11.18 14.60
N GLU A 73 -18.98 -11.96 14.26
CA GLU A 73 -17.98 -12.48 15.21
C GLU A 73 -16.63 -11.78 15.07
N SER A 74 -16.18 -11.60 13.83
CA SER A 74 -14.97 -10.83 13.51
C SER A 74 -15.19 -9.35 13.86
N GLU A 75 -14.16 -8.71 14.39
CA GLU A 75 -14.23 -7.32 14.85
C GLU A 75 -13.29 -6.44 14.01
N CYS A 76 -13.82 -5.33 13.51
CA CYS A 76 -13.00 -4.29 12.90
C CYS A 76 -12.23 -3.54 14.00
N GLN A 77 -11.08 -2.94 13.68
CA GLN A 77 -10.32 -2.15 14.67
C GLN A 77 -11.09 -0.93 15.24
N CYS A 78 -12.20 -0.53 14.61
CA CYS A 78 -13.11 0.49 15.15
C CYS A 78 -14.11 -0.07 16.20
N GLY A 79 -14.13 -1.38 16.43
CA GLY A 79 -15.06 -2.08 17.33
C GLY A 79 -16.37 -2.55 16.69
N CYS A 80 -16.59 -2.27 15.41
CA CYS A 80 -17.78 -2.73 14.68
C CYS A 80 -17.61 -4.20 14.24
N ARG A 81 -18.72 -4.95 14.23
CA ARG A 81 -18.78 -6.37 13.83
C ARG A 81 -19.65 -6.62 12.61
N GLU A 82 -20.26 -5.57 12.08
CA GLU A 82 -21.13 -5.62 10.92
C GLU A 82 -20.32 -5.23 9.68
N PHE A 83 -20.35 -6.12 8.70
CA PHE A 83 -19.68 -5.95 7.43
C PHE A 83 -20.61 -6.26 6.27
N ASN A 84 -20.46 -5.50 5.19
CA ASN A 84 -21.05 -5.80 3.90
C ASN A 84 -20.03 -6.48 2.99
N GLU A 85 -20.46 -7.49 2.25
CA GLU A 85 -19.63 -8.11 1.21
C GLU A 85 -19.40 -7.12 0.07
N LEU A 86 -18.16 -7.02 -0.38
CA LEU A 86 -17.77 -6.23 -1.53
C LEU A 86 -17.59 -7.17 -2.72
N ASP A 87 -18.06 -6.77 -3.90
CA ASP A 87 -17.76 -7.52 -5.12
C ASP A 87 -16.27 -7.33 -5.47
N ILE A 88 -15.48 -8.37 -5.23
CA ILE A 88 -14.04 -8.32 -5.43
C ILE A 88 -13.66 -8.17 -6.90
N LYS A 89 -14.49 -8.64 -7.83
CA LYS A 89 -14.23 -8.53 -9.27
C LYS A 89 -14.36 -7.08 -9.71
N ASP A 90 -15.47 -6.43 -9.34
CA ASP A 90 -15.67 -5.00 -9.58
C ASP A 90 -14.54 -4.18 -8.92
N PHE A 91 -14.15 -4.53 -7.69
CA PHE A 91 -13.05 -3.86 -7.01
C PHE A 91 -11.71 -4.02 -7.74
N SER A 92 -11.35 -5.23 -8.15
CA SER A 92 -10.10 -5.53 -8.87
C SER A 92 -10.05 -4.83 -10.24
N ASP A 93 -11.18 -4.81 -10.96
CA ASP A 93 -11.30 -4.11 -12.25
C ASP A 93 -11.08 -2.61 -12.07
N ARG A 94 -11.61 -2.02 -11.00
CA ARG A 94 -11.40 -0.60 -10.66
C ARG A 94 -9.94 -0.29 -10.33
N LEU A 95 -9.25 -1.18 -9.60
CA LEU A 95 -7.82 -1.02 -9.33
C LEU A 95 -6.99 -1.07 -10.61
N THR A 96 -7.23 -2.07 -11.45
CA THR A 96 -6.53 -2.27 -12.73
C THR A 96 -6.73 -1.09 -13.67
N LYS A 97 -7.96 -0.55 -13.73
CA LYS A 97 -8.26 0.62 -14.55
C LYS A 97 -7.52 1.87 -14.05
N ALA A 98 -7.47 2.08 -12.73
CA ALA A 98 -6.80 3.22 -12.14
C ALA A 98 -5.27 3.16 -12.31
N GLU A 99 -4.67 1.97 -12.24
CA GLU A 99 -3.24 1.77 -12.53
C GLU A 99 -2.89 2.16 -13.97
N LYS A 100 -3.72 1.75 -14.95
CA LYS A 100 -3.52 2.14 -16.36
C LYS A 100 -3.58 3.65 -16.56
N THR A 101 -4.56 4.32 -15.95
CA THR A 101 -4.67 5.78 -16.02
C THR A 101 -3.47 6.48 -15.38
N ALA A 102 -2.96 5.97 -14.25
CA ALA A 102 -1.78 6.55 -13.60
C ALA A 102 -0.50 6.41 -14.46
N LEU A 103 -0.36 5.31 -15.22
CA LEU A 103 0.75 5.13 -16.15
C LEU A 103 0.65 6.04 -17.38
N ASP A 104 -0.56 6.31 -17.87
CA ASP A 104 -0.79 7.21 -19.01
C ASP A 104 -0.46 8.68 -18.68
N ASP A 105 -0.52 9.09 -17.40
CA ASP A 105 -0.27 10.47 -16.95
C ASP A 105 1.23 10.78 -16.68
N ASP A 106 2.11 9.77 -16.57
CA ASP A 106 3.52 9.95 -16.14
C ASP A 106 4.53 10.08 -17.31
N ASP A 107 4.08 9.91 -18.56
CA ASP A 107 4.93 9.95 -19.77
C ASP A 107 5.30 11.37 -20.25
N GLU A 108 4.87 12.44 -19.55
CA GLU A 108 5.01 13.84 -20.02
C GLU A 108 5.95 14.74 -19.20
N ASN A 109 6.82 14.21 -18.32
CA ASN A 109 7.86 15.05 -17.68
C ASN A 109 9.28 14.76 -18.18
N PRO A 110 9.71 15.37 -19.30
CA PRO A 110 11.07 15.23 -19.81
C PRO A 110 12.16 15.87 -18.91
N ASP A 111 11.77 16.49 -17.78
CA ASP A 111 12.66 17.21 -16.86
C ASP A 111 12.94 16.44 -15.54
N PHE A 112 12.41 15.22 -15.38
CA PHE A 112 12.70 14.39 -14.20
C PHE A 112 14.04 13.67 -14.36
N ASP A 113 15.12 14.36 -13.98
CA ASP A 113 16.46 13.80 -13.97
C ASP A 113 16.64 12.85 -12.78
N TRP A 114 16.59 11.53 -13.03
CA TRP A 114 16.97 10.49 -12.06
C TRP A 114 18.48 10.48 -11.78
N CYS A 115 19.26 11.37 -12.41
CA CYS A 115 20.66 11.47 -12.14
C CYS A 115 20.90 12.06 -10.74
N ARG A 116 21.66 11.31 -9.95
CA ARG A 116 22.38 11.78 -8.78
C ARG A 116 22.97 13.17 -9.08
N PRO A 117 22.86 14.17 -8.18
CA PRO A 117 23.43 15.48 -8.43
C PRO A 117 24.89 15.32 -8.84
N ALA A 118 25.29 16.05 -9.89
CA ALA A 118 26.67 16.02 -10.39
C ALA A 118 27.63 16.22 -9.21
N SER A 119 28.66 15.37 -9.13
CA SER A 119 29.67 15.47 -8.08
C SER A 119 30.23 16.89 -8.06
N ASP A 120 29.90 17.65 -7.02
CA ASP A 120 30.46 18.97 -6.80
C ASP A 120 31.95 18.76 -6.47
N PRO A 121 32.90 19.30 -7.28
CA PRO A 121 34.33 19.15 -7.01
C PRO A 121 34.78 19.85 -5.72
N ALA A 122 33.87 20.53 -5.01
CA ALA A 122 34.13 21.15 -3.70
C ALA A 122 33.91 20.23 -2.49
N ILE A 123 33.41 18.99 -2.67
CA ILE A 123 33.24 18.06 -1.55
C ILE A 123 34.57 17.32 -1.32
N MET A 124 35.25 17.69 -0.23
CA MET A 124 36.47 17.08 0.29
C MET A 124 36.48 15.55 0.11
N GLU A 125 37.54 15.04 -0.54
CA GLU A 125 37.68 13.65 -0.94
C GLU A 125 38.02 12.67 0.21
N ASP A 126 38.16 13.13 1.45
CA ASP A 126 38.51 12.24 2.56
C ASP A 126 37.31 11.97 3.48
N TYR A 127 36.48 11.01 3.05
CA TYR A 127 35.37 10.47 3.86
C TYR A 127 35.83 9.94 5.23
N ASN A 128 37.13 9.68 5.44
CA ASN A 128 37.64 9.20 6.73
C ASN A 128 37.67 10.31 7.80
N GLU A 129 37.84 11.58 7.41
CA GLU A 129 37.87 12.70 8.36
C GLU A 129 36.51 12.92 9.06
N LEU A 130 35.41 12.44 8.47
CA LEU A 130 34.06 12.56 9.04
C LEU A 130 33.83 11.64 10.27
N PHE A 131 34.67 10.62 10.45
CA PHE A 131 34.56 9.63 11.53
C PHE A 131 35.63 9.82 12.62
N ASP A 132 36.62 10.69 12.38
CA ASP A 132 37.69 10.99 13.32
C ASP A 132 37.34 12.16 14.27
N ASP A 133 36.25 12.89 14.03
CA ASP A 133 35.69 13.86 14.97
C ASP A 133 35.02 13.13 16.15
N ASP A 134 35.81 12.82 17.18
CA ASP A 134 35.32 12.33 18.47
C ASP A 134 34.42 13.41 19.12
N PRO A 135 33.11 13.17 19.32
CA PRO A 135 32.23 14.11 20.02
C PRO A 135 32.45 14.08 21.55
N GLY A 136 33.61 13.63 22.00
CA GLY A 136 34.10 13.69 23.37
C GLY A 136 34.27 15.14 23.84
N PHE A 137 33.25 15.61 24.56
CA PHE A 137 33.19 16.88 25.31
C PHE A 137 34.53 17.35 25.89
N SER A 138 34.88 18.61 25.61
CA SER A 138 35.81 19.41 26.43
C SER A 138 35.03 20.37 27.33
#